data_AF-A0AA43FR02-F1
#
_entry.id   AF-A0AA43FR02-F1
#
_cell.length_a   1.000
_cell.length_b   1.000
_cell.length_c   1.000
_cell.angle_alpha   90.00
_cell.angle_beta   90.00
_cell.angle_gamma   90.00
#
_symmetry.space_group_name_H-M   'P 1'
#
loop_
_entity.id
_entity.type
_entity.pdbx_description
1 polymer ?
#
loop_
_entity_poly.entity_id
_entity_poly.type
_entity_poly.pdbx_seq_one_letter_code
_entity_poly.pdbx_strand_id
1 'polypeptide(L)'
;MADLVFRGGMVWTGMPGWGQATALAVTEGRIVLVGSDAEVGALVGDATEVVELNGRALVPGFIDAHTHFISGGFQLSSVDLRDAATPEEFARRIADFAATLPPGTWITGGDWDHELWGGELPRREWIDALTPDNPVFVQRLDGHMALINGPALAAAGIDANGTVTPDPAGGTIVRDGTSGDPAGVLKDEAMGLVYAVMPEPSEQEMDRALAAAARHALSLGVTQVHDMGSWQSLTTYRRAHAAGNLPLRVYSVVPIATWERLRSYVAENGRGDDRLWWGGVKGFVDGSLGSTTAWFYEPYDDEPGTSGLMTTDTAELRQWIHGADETRLHVIVHAIGDRANDWLLDVYRDVVEANGPRDRRFRIEHAQHLSREAIARFAAQDVIASMQPYHAADDGRWAEKRIGPDRILTTYAFRSLLDADASVAFGSDWTVAPLDPILGIDAAVTRRTIDGANPDGWVPRERITLEETLRAYTAVGARAGFMDDRVGVLAPGRLADLVVLSRNIFDADVNTLVDTRVDMTVVGGEIAYRR
;
A
#
# COMPACT_ATOMS: atom_id res chain seq x y z
N MET A 1 -3.83 26.41 28.04
CA MET A 1 -2.67 26.69 27.18
C MET A 1 -2.51 25.52 26.24
N ALA A 2 -1.98 25.75 25.02
CA ALA A 2 -1.72 24.69 24.05
C ALA A 2 -0.39 23.99 24.34
N ASP A 3 -0.28 22.71 23.95
CA ASP A 3 0.97 21.97 23.99
C ASP A 3 1.82 22.27 22.74
N LEU A 4 1.14 22.35 21.59
CA LEU A 4 1.74 22.59 20.28
C LEU A 4 0.90 23.60 19.49
N VAL A 5 1.57 24.57 18.87
CA VAL A 5 0.95 25.60 18.02
C VAL A 5 1.65 25.69 16.69
N PHE A 6 0.88 25.71 15.60
CA PHE A 6 1.33 26.03 14.26
C PHE A 6 0.79 27.40 13.87
N ARG A 7 1.60 28.29 13.30
CA ARG A 7 1.14 29.63 12.87
C ARG A 7 1.93 30.20 11.70
N GLY A 8 1.40 31.27 11.09
CA GLY A 8 2.12 32.03 10.06
C GLY A 8 2.23 31.30 8.72
N GLY A 9 1.24 30.49 8.37
CA GLY A 9 1.20 29.74 7.10
C GLY A 9 -0.22 29.48 6.61
N MET A 10 -0.38 28.60 5.63
CA MET A 10 -1.67 28.15 5.15
C MET A 10 -2.13 26.94 5.96
N VAL A 11 -3.33 26.97 6.54
CA VAL A 11 -3.93 25.79 7.20
C VAL A 11 -5.12 25.32 6.37
N TRP A 12 -4.92 24.24 5.60
CA TRP A 12 -6.02 23.61 4.86
C TRP A 12 -6.70 22.57 5.73
N THR A 13 -7.99 22.74 5.98
CA THR A 13 -8.69 21.96 7.01
C THR A 13 -9.39 20.72 6.48
N GLY A 14 -9.49 20.57 5.16
CA GLY A 14 -10.25 19.50 4.52
C GLY A 14 -11.77 19.70 4.54
N MET A 15 -12.27 20.77 5.17
CA MET A 15 -13.71 21.03 5.28
C MET A 15 -14.17 22.13 4.30
N PRO A 16 -15.24 21.90 3.52
CA PRO A 16 -15.80 22.93 2.66
C PRO A 16 -16.34 24.11 3.49
N GLY A 17 -16.15 25.34 2.99
CA GLY A 17 -16.72 26.54 3.58
C GLY A 17 -16.03 27.04 4.86
N TRP A 18 -14.94 26.40 5.29
CA TRP A 18 -14.07 26.98 6.31
C TRP A 18 -13.22 28.11 5.70
N GLY A 19 -13.17 29.25 6.40
CA GLY A 19 -12.39 30.41 5.97
C GLY A 19 -10.89 30.13 5.94
N GLN A 20 -10.11 31.07 5.39
CA GLN A 20 -8.65 30.98 5.39
C GLN A 20 -8.13 31.02 6.84
N ALA A 21 -7.72 29.87 7.36
CA ALA A 21 -7.04 29.74 8.64
C ALA A 21 -5.52 29.83 8.45
N THR A 22 -4.83 30.47 9.39
CA THR A 22 -3.38 30.64 9.34
C THR A 22 -2.66 29.96 10.50
N ALA A 23 -3.42 29.50 11.50
CA ALA A 23 -2.88 28.86 12.69
C ALA A 23 -3.78 27.76 13.25
N LEU A 24 -3.17 26.85 14.02
CA LEU A 24 -3.80 25.72 14.69
C LEU A 24 -3.15 25.47 16.05
N ALA A 25 -3.96 25.19 17.08
CA ALA A 25 -3.50 24.77 18.41
C ALA A 25 -3.91 23.34 18.75
N VAL A 26 -3.02 22.62 19.43
CA VAL A 26 -3.21 21.27 19.92
C VAL A 26 -3.04 21.23 21.44
N THR A 27 -3.91 20.49 22.12
CA THR A 27 -3.79 20.13 23.55
C THR A 27 -4.17 18.67 23.72
N GLU A 28 -3.36 17.91 24.46
CA GLU A 28 -3.59 16.49 24.78
C GLU A 28 -3.93 15.65 23.54
N GLY A 29 -3.15 15.87 22.47
CA GLY A 29 -3.31 15.15 21.20
C GLY A 29 -4.54 15.51 20.38
N ARG A 30 -5.30 16.55 20.77
CA ARG A 30 -6.49 17.03 20.07
C ARG A 30 -6.34 18.46 19.60
N ILE A 31 -6.92 18.75 18.45
CA ILE A 31 -7.04 20.11 17.93
C ILE A 31 -8.04 20.84 18.83
N VAL A 32 -7.63 21.99 19.39
CA VAL A 32 -8.49 22.81 20.26
C VAL A 32 -8.96 24.09 19.57
N LEU A 33 -8.20 24.59 18.60
CA LEU A 33 -8.54 25.79 17.84
C LEU A 33 -7.89 25.76 16.45
N VAL A 34 -8.64 26.23 15.45
CA VAL A 34 -8.15 26.53 14.11
C VAL A 34 -8.68 27.91 13.74
N GLY A 35 -7.80 28.83 13.34
CA GLY A 35 -8.17 30.22 13.13
C GLY A 35 -7.01 31.10 12.70
N SER A 36 -7.06 32.36 13.07
CA SER A 36 -5.98 33.32 12.80
C SER A 36 -4.79 33.18 13.76
N ASP A 37 -3.64 33.70 13.35
CA ASP A 37 -2.42 33.74 14.19
C ASP A 37 -2.66 34.45 15.53
N ALA A 38 -3.55 35.45 15.55
CA ALA A 38 -3.88 36.21 16.76
C ALA A 38 -4.73 35.38 17.75
N GLU A 39 -5.76 34.68 17.25
CA GLU A 39 -6.63 33.84 18.08
C GLU A 39 -5.86 32.66 18.67
N VAL A 40 -5.07 31.98 17.85
CA VAL A 40 -4.24 30.85 18.29
C VAL A 40 -3.07 31.32 19.15
N GLY A 41 -2.48 32.48 18.85
CA GLY A 41 -1.41 33.08 19.63
C GLY A 41 -1.79 33.36 21.09
N ALA A 42 -3.07 33.61 21.37
CA ALA A 42 -3.57 33.77 22.74
C ALA A 42 -3.51 32.48 23.59
N LEU A 43 -3.30 31.32 22.96
CA LEU A 43 -3.17 30.02 23.64
C LEU A 43 -1.71 29.62 23.93
N VAL A 44 -0.74 30.42 23.45
CA VAL A 44 0.69 30.18 23.63
C VAL A 44 1.13 30.55 25.04
N GLY A 45 1.74 29.60 25.75
CA GLY A 45 2.31 29.78 27.08
C GLY A 45 3.77 29.34 27.13
N ASP A 46 4.36 29.42 28.32
CA ASP A 46 5.80 29.17 28.51
C ASP A 46 6.25 27.75 28.11
N ALA A 47 5.36 26.77 28.16
CA ALA A 47 5.63 25.37 27.81
C ALA A 47 5.13 24.97 26.40
N THR A 48 4.51 25.89 25.65
CA THR A 48 3.97 25.60 24.32
C THR A 48 5.11 25.51 23.30
N GLU A 49 5.20 24.39 22.56
CA GLU A 49 6.06 24.33 21.38
C GLU A 49 5.38 25.10 20.23
N VAL A 50 6.07 26.09 19.67
CA VAL A 50 5.56 26.90 18.55
C VAL A 50 6.33 26.54 17.28
N VAL A 51 5.59 26.10 16.27
CA VAL A 51 6.09 25.79 14.92
C VAL A 51 5.69 26.91 13.97
N GLU A 52 6.68 27.69 13.53
CA GLU A 52 6.49 28.72 12.50
C GLU A 52 6.39 28.06 11.12
N LEU A 53 5.22 28.18 10.49
CA LEU A 53 4.98 27.63 9.16
C LEU A 53 5.71 28.46 8.09
N ASN A 54 5.96 29.75 8.30
CA ASN A 54 6.66 30.62 7.33
C ASN A 54 6.06 30.55 5.91
N GLY A 55 4.73 30.59 5.80
CA GLY A 55 4.00 30.49 4.54
C GLY A 55 3.81 29.07 4.00
N ARG A 56 4.36 28.04 4.66
CA ARG A 56 4.14 26.62 4.31
C ARG A 56 2.69 26.19 4.58
N ALA A 57 2.30 25.08 3.96
CA ALA A 57 0.99 24.47 4.19
C ALA A 57 1.02 23.46 5.34
N LEU A 58 0.04 23.57 6.24
CA LEU A 58 -0.37 22.57 7.20
C LEU A 58 -1.65 21.89 6.67
N VAL A 59 -1.63 20.57 6.55
CA VAL A 59 -2.74 19.74 6.06
C VAL A 59 -3.04 18.61 7.06
N PRO A 60 -4.21 17.94 7.02
CA PRO A 60 -4.42 16.70 7.76
C PRO A 60 -3.36 15.66 7.38
N GLY A 61 -2.98 14.83 8.34
CA GLY A 61 -2.11 13.69 8.10
C GLY A 61 -2.65 12.79 6.98
N PHE A 62 -1.76 12.36 6.09
CA PHE A 62 -2.16 11.50 4.98
C PHE A 62 -2.54 10.11 5.49
N ILE A 63 -3.59 9.57 4.91
CA ILE A 63 -4.14 8.25 5.19
C ILE A 63 -3.96 7.42 3.94
N ASP A 64 -3.14 6.38 4.04
CA ASP A 64 -3.05 5.39 2.98
C ASP A 64 -4.14 4.33 3.17
N ALA A 65 -5.16 4.36 2.32
CA ALA A 65 -6.30 3.48 2.47
C ALA A 65 -6.03 2.03 2.04
N HIS A 66 -4.88 1.70 1.43
CA HIS A 66 -4.54 0.34 1.01
C HIS A 66 -3.02 0.15 0.96
N THR A 67 -2.49 -0.68 1.86
CA THR A 67 -1.07 -1.06 1.87
C THR A 67 -0.89 -2.54 2.19
N HIS A 68 0.30 -3.06 1.90
CA HIS A 68 0.85 -4.28 2.47
C HIS A 68 2.03 -3.91 3.37
N PHE A 69 1.72 -3.30 4.52
CA PHE A 69 2.62 -2.42 5.25
C PHE A 69 3.84 -3.14 5.85
N ILE A 70 3.62 -4.30 6.49
CA ILE A 70 4.72 -5.12 7.00
C ILE A 70 5.60 -5.65 5.87
N SER A 71 5.00 -6.05 4.75
CA SER A 71 5.75 -6.52 3.57
C SER A 71 6.69 -5.43 3.05
N GLY A 72 6.24 -4.17 3.01
CA GLY A 72 7.11 -3.05 2.68
C GLY A 72 8.19 -2.78 3.71
N GLY A 73 7.91 -3.03 4.98
CA GLY A 73 8.92 -3.04 6.04
C GLY A 73 10.03 -4.07 5.81
N PHE A 74 9.67 -5.27 5.34
CA PHE A 74 10.64 -6.29 4.94
C PHE A 74 11.45 -5.85 3.72
N GLN A 75 10.81 -5.27 2.70
CA GLN A 75 11.52 -4.78 1.52
C GLN A 75 12.53 -3.68 1.87
N LEU A 76 12.14 -2.69 2.69
CA LEU A 76 13.05 -1.66 3.18
C LEU A 76 14.18 -2.21 4.07
N SER A 77 13.94 -3.34 4.73
CA SER A 77 14.92 -4.01 5.58
C SER A 77 15.74 -5.06 4.83
N SER A 78 15.52 -5.23 3.51
CA SER A 78 16.19 -6.20 2.66
C SER A 78 17.38 -5.57 1.94
N VAL A 79 18.18 -6.41 1.28
CA VAL A 79 19.22 -5.94 0.38
C VAL A 79 18.60 -5.32 -0.87
N ASP A 80 18.96 -4.08 -1.19
CA ASP A 80 18.52 -3.40 -2.42
C ASP A 80 19.46 -3.75 -3.57
N LEU A 81 18.94 -4.53 -4.52
CA LEU A 81 19.69 -4.99 -5.69
C LEU A 81 19.14 -4.41 -7.00
N ARG A 82 18.14 -3.52 -6.92
CA ARG A 82 17.36 -3.08 -8.08
C ARG A 82 18.17 -2.31 -9.11
N ASP A 83 19.11 -1.48 -8.65
CA ASP A 83 19.98 -0.66 -9.51
C ASP A 83 21.43 -1.16 -9.53
N ALA A 84 21.71 -2.37 -9.03
CA ALA A 84 23.02 -2.97 -9.13
C ALA A 84 23.35 -3.18 -10.63
N ALA A 85 24.35 -2.45 -11.13
CA ALA A 85 24.66 -2.41 -12.56
C ALA A 85 25.82 -3.32 -12.99
N THR A 86 26.42 -4.06 -12.06
CA THR A 86 27.54 -4.99 -12.32
C THR A 86 27.46 -6.21 -11.41
N PRO A 87 27.98 -7.38 -11.83
CA PRO A 87 28.10 -8.56 -10.98
C PRO A 87 28.85 -8.29 -9.66
N GLU A 88 29.91 -7.48 -9.71
CA GLU A 88 30.72 -7.14 -8.54
C GLU A 88 29.93 -6.31 -7.54
N GLU A 89 29.18 -5.31 -8.01
CA GLU A 89 28.33 -4.49 -7.15
C GLU A 89 27.18 -5.31 -6.55
N PHE A 90 26.55 -6.16 -7.35
CA PHE A 90 25.51 -7.08 -6.91
C PHE A 90 26.01 -7.98 -5.77
N ALA A 91 27.15 -8.64 -5.95
CA ALA A 91 27.75 -9.51 -4.94
C ALA A 91 28.19 -8.73 -3.69
N ARG A 92 28.78 -7.55 -3.86
CA ARG A 92 29.21 -6.67 -2.76
C ARG A 92 28.03 -6.25 -1.88
N ARG A 93 26.91 -5.83 -2.46
CA ARG A 93 25.72 -5.42 -1.69
C ARG A 93 25.16 -6.56 -0.86
N ILE A 94 25.11 -7.77 -1.41
CA ILE A 94 24.71 -8.98 -0.68
C ILE A 94 25.67 -9.24 0.49
N ALA A 95 26.98 -9.14 0.26
CA ALA A 95 27.99 -9.34 1.29
C ALA A 95 27.91 -8.30 2.42
N ASP A 96 27.78 -7.03 2.05
CA ASP A 96 27.68 -5.93 3.02
C ASP A 96 26.40 -6.05 3.85
N PHE A 97 25.28 -6.46 3.23
CA PHE A 97 24.04 -6.72 3.95
C PHE A 97 24.18 -7.93 4.88
N ALA A 98 24.77 -9.04 4.41
CA ALA A 98 25.03 -10.23 5.22
C ALA A 98 25.84 -9.91 6.48
N ALA A 99 26.85 -9.03 6.37
CA ALA A 99 27.68 -8.61 7.49
C ALA A 99 26.94 -7.86 8.60
N THR A 100 25.72 -7.37 8.33
CA THR A 100 24.85 -6.73 9.33
C THR A 100 23.95 -7.71 10.07
N LEU A 101 23.92 -8.98 9.66
CA LEU A 101 22.98 -9.98 10.15
C LEU A 101 23.67 -11.03 11.04
N PRO A 102 22.95 -11.60 12.02
CA PRO A 102 23.42 -12.80 12.72
C PRO A 102 23.59 -13.99 11.76
N PRO A 103 24.53 -14.92 12.04
CA PRO A 103 24.61 -16.20 11.32
C PRO A 103 23.27 -16.95 11.30
N GLY A 104 22.94 -17.55 10.17
CA GLY A 104 21.71 -18.31 9.95
C GLY A 104 20.49 -17.48 9.57
N THR A 105 20.55 -16.14 9.65
CA THR A 105 19.47 -15.28 9.15
C THR A 105 19.39 -15.36 7.63
N TRP A 106 18.18 -15.58 7.11
CA TRP A 106 17.91 -15.63 5.68
C TRP A 106 17.96 -14.22 5.08
N ILE A 107 18.69 -14.08 3.97
CA ILE A 107 18.74 -12.86 3.16
C ILE A 107 17.72 -13.02 2.04
N THR A 108 16.61 -12.28 2.15
CA THR A 108 15.48 -12.34 1.23
C THR A 108 15.23 -10.98 0.56
N GLY A 109 14.22 -10.88 -0.29
CA GLY A 109 13.92 -9.67 -1.07
C GLY A 109 14.82 -9.58 -2.30
N GLY A 110 15.44 -8.42 -2.53
CA GLY A 110 16.34 -8.20 -3.66
C GLY A 110 15.77 -7.25 -4.70
N ASP A 111 15.03 -7.78 -5.68
CA ASP A 111 14.53 -7.07 -6.86
C ASP A 111 15.59 -6.79 -7.93
N TRP A 112 16.54 -7.71 -8.11
CA TRP A 112 17.62 -7.53 -9.08
C TRP A 112 17.14 -7.60 -10.53
N ASP A 113 17.91 -6.98 -11.42
CA ASP A 113 17.72 -7.07 -12.87
C ASP A 113 19.04 -7.33 -13.60
N HIS A 114 19.19 -8.54 -14.14
CA HIS A 114 20.39 -8.93 -14.87
C HIS A 114 20.57 -8.20 -16.21
N GLU A 115 19.50 -7.58 -16.73
CA GLU A 115 19.59 -6.75 -17.93
C GLU A 115 20.49 -5.53 -17.72
N LEU A 116 20.66 -5.06 -16.47
CA LEU A 116 21.53 -3.92 -16.14
C LEU A 116 23.02 -4.21 -16.34
N TRP A 117 23.44 -5.49 -16.34
CA TRP A 117 24.82 -5.90 -16.57
C TRP A 117 24.98 -6.81 -17.81
N GLY A 118 24.06 -6.70 -18.77
CA GLY A 118 24.20 -7.35 -20.07
C GLY A 118 23.58 -8.74 -20.19
N GLY A 119 22.65 -9.09 -19.28
CA GLY A 119 21.79 -10.27 -19.42
C GLY A 119 22.39 -11.58 -18.91
N GLU A 120 23.58 -11.56 -18.30
CA GLU A 120 24.14 -12.74 -17.65
C GLU A 120 23.38 -13.04 -16.34
N LEU A 121 22.83 -14.25 -16.22
CA LEU A 121 22.19 -14.66 -14.96
C LEU A 121 23.23 -14.75 -13.83
N PRO A 122 22.89 -14.27 -12.62
CA PRO A 122 23.80 -14.37 -11.50
C PRO A 122 24.02 -15.84 -11.11
N ARG A 123 25.14 -16.11 -10.47
CA ARG A 123 25.52 -17.46 -10.04
C ARG A 123 25.86 -17.50 -8.56
N ARG A 124 25.61 -18.64 -7.91
CA ARG A 124 25.89 -18.81 -6.47
C ARG A 124 27.36 -18.58 -6.15
N GLU A 125 28.28 -18.92 -7.06
CA GLU A 125 29.71 -18.74 -6.86
C GLU A 125 30.11 -17.27 -6.66
N TRP A 126 29.27 -16.32 -7.09
CA TRP A 126 29.49 -14.89 -6.88
C TRP A 126 29.33 -14.50 -5.40
N ILE A 127 28.54 -15.26 -4.64
CA ILE A 127 28.13 -14.90 -3.27
C ILE A 127 28.45 -15.97 -2.22
N ASP A 128 28.74 -17.22 -2.62
CA ASP A 128 28.97 -18.34 -1.69
C ASP A 128 30.08 -18.06 -0.69
N ALA A 129 31.23 -17.57 -1.17
CA ALA A 129 32.36 -17.24 -0.29
C ALA A 129 32.12 -15.98 0.57
N LEU A 130 31.17 -15.13 0.17
CA LEU A 130 30.83 -13.88 0.85
C LEU A 130 29.72 -14.05 1.89
N THR A 131 28.94 -15.13 1.80
CA THR A 131 27.77 -15.41 2.64
C THR A 131 27.78 -16.82 3.23
N PRO A 132 28.92 -17.34 3.74
CA PRO A 132 29.04 -18.75 4.13
C PRO A 132 28.11 -19.15 5.28
N ASP A 133 27.72 -18.19 6.11
CA ASP A 133 26.95 -18.42 7.34
C ASP A 133 25.47 -18.02 7.21
N ASN A 134 25.05 -17.44 6.08
CA ASN A 134 23.70 -16.88 5.89
C ASN A 134 23.08 -17.44 4.61
N PRO A 135 21.94 -18.14 4.68
CA PRO A 135 21.18 -18.53 3.48
C PRO A 135 20.73 -17.30 2.69
N VAL A 136 20.95 -17.31 1.37
CA VAL A 136 20.50 -16.25 0.45
C VAL A 136 19.39 -16.80 -0.44
N PHE A 137 18.31 -16.04 -0.57
CA PHE A 137 17.21 -16.24 -1.52
C PHE A 137 16.74 -14.88 -2.01
N VAL A 138 17.39 -14.32 -3.03
CA VAL A 138 17.07 -12.99 -3.56
C VAL A 138 16.38 -13.08 -4.91
N GLN A 139 15.21 -12.49 -5.02
CA GLN A 139 14.33 -12.57 -6.18
C GLN A 139 14.70 -11.54 -7.25
N ARG A 140 14.49 -11.91 -8.51
CA ARG A 140 14.43 -10.96 -9.62
C ARG A 140 13.19 -10.08 -9.43
N LEU A 141 13.26 -8.84 -9.92
CA LEU A 141 12.18 -7.85 -9.80
C LEU A 141 10.78 -8.32 -10.28
N ASP A 142 10.71 -9.34 -11.14
CA ASP A 142 9.46 -9.88 -11.67
C ASP A 142 8.88 -11.02 -10.80
N GLY A 143 9.62 -11.48 -9.79
CA GLY A 143 9.24 -12.58 -8.91
C GLY A 143 9.35 -13.98 -9.53
N HIS A 144 9.77 -14.13 -10.79
CA HIS A 144 9.77 -15.41 -11.52
C HIS A 144 11.09 -16.18 -11.45
N MET A 145 12.10 -15.59 -10.83
CA MET A 145 13.34 -16.31 -10.52
C MET A 145 14.00 -15.78 -9.25
N ALA A 146 14.81 -16.62 -8.63
CA ALA A 146 15.61 -16.26 -7.47
C ALA A 146 17.03 -16.82 -7.56
N LEU A 147 18.00 -16.08 -7.00
CA LEU A 147 19.35 -16.56 -6.74
C LEU A 147 19.43 -17.10 -5.32
N ILE A 148 20.01 -18.29 -5.18
CA ILE A 148 20.34 -18.94 -3.92
C ILE A 148 21.82 -19.28 -3.81
N ASN A 149 22.33 -19.24 -2.58
CA ASN A 149 23.70 -19.65 -2.24
C ASN A 149 23.76 -21.11 -1.74
N GLY A 150 24.98 -21.59 -1.47
CA GLY A 150 25.27 -22.93 -0.96
C GLY A 150 24.48 -23.29 0.32
N PRO A 151 24.47 -22.45 1.37
CA PRO A 151 23.62 -22.66 2.55
C PRO A 151 22.13 -22.84 2.24
N ALA A 152 21.56 -22.03 1.34
CA ALA A 152 20.15 -22.16 0.94
C ALA A 152 19.88 -23.43 0.11
N LEU A 153 20.78 -23.80 -0.82
CA LEU A 153 20.73 -25.08 -1.55
C LEU A 153 20.73 -26.27 -0.59
N ALA A 154 21.63 -26.25 0.40
CA ALA A 154 21.75 -27.31 1.39
C ALA A 154 20.49 -27.40 2.27
N ALA A 155 19.93 -26.27 2.68
CA ALA A 155 18.68 -26.22 3.45
C ALA A 155 17.50 -26.81 2.66
N ALA A 156 17.41 -26.50 1.36
CA ALA A 156 16.35 -27.02 0.48
C ALA A 156 16.56 -28.48 0.06
N GLY A 157 17.70 -29.09 0.40
CA GLY A 157 18.06 -30.45 0.00
C GLY A 157 18.25 -30.61 -1.51
N ILE A 158 18.54 -29.52 -2.23
CA ILE A 158 18.78 -29.56 -3.67
C ILE A 158 20.14 -30.23 -3.92
N ASP A 159 20.12 -31.28 -4.73
CA ASP A 159 21.27 -32.14 -5.05
C ASP A 159 21.94 -32.78 -3.82
N ALA A 160 21.19 -32.96 -2.73
CA ALA A 160 21.72 -33.51 -1.49
C ALA A 160 22.17 -34.98 -1.64
N ASN A 161 23.22 -35.35 -0.90
CA ASN A 161 23.72 -36.72 -0.79
C ASN A 161 24.08 -37.39 -2.14
N GLY A 162 24.50 -36.59 -3.13
CA GLY A 162 24.87 -37.10 -4.46
C GLY A 162 23.68 -37.54 -5.32
N THR A 163 22.46 -37.15 -4.95
CA THR A 163 21.25 -37.41 -5.74
C THR A 163 20.82 -36.11 -6.42
N VAL A 164 20.78 -36.08 -7.75
CA VAL A 164 20.33 -34.91 -8.51
C VAL A 164 18.83 -34.71 -8.30
N THR A 165 18.44 -33.53 -7.82
CA THR A 165 17.05 -33.12 -7.69
C THR A 165 16.48 -32.79 -9.07
N PRO A 166 15.38 -33.44 -9.51
CA PRO A 166 14.75 -33.12 -10.78
C PRO A 166 14.03 -31.76 -10.71
N ASP A 167 13.82 -31.15 -11.88
CA ASP A 167 12.97 -29.97 -11.99
C ASP A 167 11.52 -30.32 -11.61
N PRO A 168 10.84 -29.49 -10.79
CA PRO A 168 9.41 -29.66 -10.54
C PRO A 168 8.60 -29.29 -11.79
N ALA A 169 7.38 -29.80 -11.88
CA ALA A 169 6.46 -29.39 -12.94
C ALA A 169 6.23 -27.88 -12.87
N GLY A 170 6.45 -27.16 -13.98
CA GLY A 170 6.30 -25.71 -14.05
C GLY A 170 7.48 -24.91 -13.48
N GLY A 171 8.61 -25.54 -13.16
CA GLY A 171 9.79 -24.85 -12.63
C GLY A 171 11.10 -25.37 -13.23
N THR A 172 12.21 -24.68 -12.95
CA THR A 172 13.54 -25.10 -13.39
C THR A 172 14.62 -24.76 -12.37
N ILE A 173 15.49 -25.74 -12.11
CA ILE A 173 16.76 -25.55 -11.39
C ILE A 173 17.85 -25.30 -12.44
N VAL A 174 18.36 -24.07 -12.54
CA VAL A 174 19.41 -23.75 -13.51
C VAL A 174 20.72 -24.42 -13.09
N ARG A 175 21.33 -25.13 -14.04
CA ARG A 175 22.55 -25.92 -13.82
C ARG A 175 23.70 -25.43 -14.69
N ASP A 176 24.92 -25.59 -14.20
CA ASP A 176 26.11 -25.33 -14.99
C ASP A 176 26.22 -26.36 -16.13
N GLY A 177 26.39 -25.88 -17.36
CA GLY A 177 26.44 -26.75 -18.55
C GLY A 177 27.67 -27.67 -18.61
N THR A 178 28.70 -27.42 -17.79
CA THR A 178 29.92 -28.21 -17.75
C THR A 178 29.91 -29.22 -16.60
N SER A 179 29.59 -28.77 -15.37
CA SER A 179 29.61 -29.66 -14.20
C SER A 179 28.28 -30.36 -13.92
N GLY A 180 27.16 -29.77 -14.36
CA GLY A 180 25.80 -30.22 -14.02
C GLY A 180 25.32 -29.78 -12.63
N ASP A 181 26.18 -29.11 -11.86
CA ASP A 181 25.84 -28.63 -10.52
C ASP A 181 24.82 -27.47 -10.59
N PRO A 182 23.98 -27.27 -9.54
CA PRO A 182 23.09 -26.12 -9.48
C PRO A 182 23.89 -24.81 -9.49
N ALA A 183 23.60 -23.94 -10.47
CA ALA A 183 24.23 -22.63 -10.60
C ALA A 183 23.67 -21.61 -9.59
N GLY A 184 22.62 -21.97 -8.85
CA GLY A 184 21.98 -21.13 -7.84
C GLY A 184 20.73 -20.39 -8.32
N VAL A 185 20.37 -20.44 -9.61
CA VAL A 185 19.11 -19.81 -10.07
C VAL A 185 17.97 -20.82 -10.09
N LEU A 186 16.86 -20.47 -9.44
CA LEU A 186 15.60 -21.20 -9.48
C LEU A 186 14.56 -20.37 -10.22
N LYS A 187 13.76 -21.02 -11.06
CA LYS A 187 12.68 -20.38 -11.83
C LYS A 187 11.32 -20.97 -11.45
N ASP A 188 10.33 -20.10 -11.30
CA ASP A 188 8.93 -20.43 -11.05
C ASP A 188 8.76 -21.49 -9.94
N GLU A 189 8.08 -22.61 -10.20
CA GLU A 189 7.77 -23.64 -9.20
C GLU A 189 9.02 -24.24 -8.51
N ALA A 190 10.21 -24.10 -9.10
CA ALA A 190 11.46 -24.52 -8.44
C ALA A 190 11.79 -23.68 -7.21
N MET A 191 11.37 -22.41 -7.16
CA MET A 191 11.51 -21.57 -5.98
C MET A 191 10.74 -22.14 -4.77
N GLY A 192 9.68 -22.92 -5.02
CA GLY A 192 8.90 -23.64 -4.01
C GLY A 192 9.74 -24.58 -3.13
N LEU A 193 10.83 -25.13 -3.67
CA LEU A 193 11.76 -25.98 -2.90
C LEU A 193 12.43 -25.22 -1.75
N VAL A 194 12.70 -23.93 -1.94
CA VAL A 194 13.31 -23.07 -0.93
C VAL A 194 12.25 -22.48 -0.02
N TYR A 195 11.12 -22.02 -0.56
CA TYR A 195 10.00 -21.54 0.25
C TYR A 195 9.55 -22.56 1.29
N ALA A 196 9.55 -23.86 0.95
CA ALA A 196 9.15 -24.94 1.85
C ALA A 196 10.05 -25.12 3.09
N VAL A 197 11.29 -24.63 3.04
CA VAL A 197 12.27 -24.77 4.13
C VAL A 197 12.65 -23.44 4.79
N MET A 198 12.28 -22.32 4.16
CA MET A 198 12.51 -21.00 4.70
C MET A 198 11.67 -20.81 5.97
N PRO A 199 12.28 -20.41 7.09
CA PRO A 199 11.54 -20.19 8.33
C PRO A 199 10.60 -19.00 8.18
N GLU A 200 9.44 -19.09 8.82
CA GLU A 200 8.58 -17.93 9.03
C GLU A 200 9.35 -16.83 9.79
N PRO A 201 9.14 -15.54 9.46
CA PRO A 201 9.81 -14.46 10.15
C PRO A 201 9.56 -14.50 11.66
N SER A 202 10.63 -14.35 12.42
CA SER A 202 10.56 -14.24 13.87
C SER A 202 9.82 -12.97 14.30
N GLU A 203 9.36 -12.96 15.55
CA GLU A 203 8.75 -11.79 16.17
C GLU A 203 9.63 -10.52 16.04
N GLN A 204 10.95 -10.68 16.21
CA GLN A 204 11.91 -9.58 16.14
C GLN A 204 12.09 -9.06 14.71
N GLU A 205 11.99 -9.94 13.71
CA GLU A 205 12.01 -9.56 12.29
C GLU A 205 10.76 -8.77 11.92
N MET A 206 9.60 -9.21 12.37
CA MET A 206 8.33 -8.48 12.20
C MET A 206 8.37 -7.09 12.85
N ASP A 207 8.93 -6.97 14.06
CA ASP A 207 9.08 -5.67 14.74
C ASP A 207 10.05 -4.73 14.01
N ARG A 208 11.15 -5.28 13.46
CA ARG A 208 12.09 -4.51 12.64
C ARG A 208 11.45 -4.01 11.35
N ALA A 209 10.69 -4.87 10.66
CA ALA A 209 9.94 -4.51 9.46
C ALA A 209 8.92 -3.40 9.77
N LEU A 210 8.13 -3.54 10.84
CA LEU A 210 7.22 -2.49 11.31
C LEU A 210 7.93 -1.16 11.55
N ALA A 211 9.06 -1.18 12.27
CA ALA A 211 9.81 0.03 12.56
C ALA A 211 10.37 0.70 11.28
N ALA A 212 10.85 -0.10 10.31
CA ALA A 212 11.33 0.41 9.02
C ALA A 212 10.20 1.05 8.20
N ALA A 213 9.08 0.33 8.05
CA ALA A 213 7.89 0.81 7.36
C ALA A 213 7.36 2.10 7.97
N ALA A 214 7.24 2.16 9.30
CA ALA A 214 6.75 3.33 10.01
C ALA A 214 7.65 4.56 9.82
N ARG A 215 8.97 4.40 9.92
CA ARG A 215 9.89 5.52 9.68
C ARG A 215 9.74 6.08 8.27
N HIS A 216 9.61 5.19 7.27
CA HIS A 216 9.40 5.60 5.89
C HIS A 216 8.05 6.32 5.71
N ALA A 217 6.95 5.74 6.19
CA ALA A 217 5.62 6.33 6.15
C ALA A 217 5.56 7.72 6.78
N LEU A 218 6.11 7.87 8.00
CA LEU A 218 6.14 9.14 8.72
C LEU A 218 7.01 10.18 7.99
N SER A 219 8.10 9.78 7.34
CA SER A 219 8.92 10.69 6.52
C SER A 219 8.18 11.24 5.29
N LEU A 220 7.09 10.57 4.88
CA LEU A 220 6.23 10.91 3.75
C LEU A 220 4.88 11.51 4.20
N GLY A 221 4.71 11.79 5.48
CA GLY A 221 3.47 12.39 6.01
C GLY A 221 2.31 11.43 6.20
N VAL A 222 2.53 10.12 6.06
CA VAL A 222 1.50 9.10 6.27
C VAL A 222 1.35 8.84 7.77
N THR A 223 0.23 9.29 8.35
CA THR A 223 -0.07 9.15 9.78
C THR A 223 -0.96 7.95 10.08
N GLN A 224 -1.62 7.40 9.05
CA GLN A 224 -2.50 6.26 9.13
C GLN A 224 -2.35 5.35 7.91
N VAL A 225 -2.38 4.04 8.14
CA VAL A 225 -2.42 3.03 7.08
C VAL A 225 -3.55 2.04 7.31
N HIS A 226 -4.15 1.58 6.22
CA HIS A 226 -4.98 0.38 6.22
C HIS A 226 -4.16 -0.77 5.64
N ASP A 227 -3.76 -1.69 6.51
CA ASP A 227 -2.89 -2.81 6.15
C ASP A 227 -3.73 -4.03 5.77
N MET A 228 -3.68 -4.40 4.49
CA MET A 228 -4.24 -5.64 3.93
C MET A 228 -3.30 -6.81 4.26
N GLY A 229 -3.17 -7.07 5.56
CA GLY A 229 -2.13 -7.91 6.14
C GLY A 229 -2.60 -9.31 6.55
N SER A 230 -1.87 -9.89 7.49
CA SER A 230 -2.10 -11.24 8.01
C SER A 230 -2.39 -11.23 9.52
N TRP A 231 -2.70 -12.41 10.06
CA TRP A 231 -2.79 -12.60 11.52
C TRP A 231 -1.47 -12.33 12.24
N GLN A 232 -0.33 -12.53 11.56
CA GLN A 232 0.98 -12.20 12.10
C GLN A 232 1.21 -10.69 12.12
N SER A 233 0.75 -9.96 11.10
CA SER A 233 0.73 -8.49 11.11
C SER A 233 -0.08 -7.97 12.31
N LEU A 234 -1.31 -8.44 12.49
CA LEU A 234 -2.16 -8.05 13.64
C LEU A 234 -1.48 -8.33 14.98
N THR A 235 -0.84 -9.50 15.12
CA THR A 235 -0.10 -9.87 16.34
C THR A 235 1.06 -8.91 16.60
N THR A 236 1.81 -8.55 15.55
CA THR A 236 2.93 -7.60 15.61
C THR A 236 2.45 -6.22 16.03
N TYR A 237 1.38 -5.70 15.40
CA TYR A 237 0.80 -4.41 15.78
C TYR A 237 0.29 -4.42 17.22
N ARG A 238 -0.37 -5.49 17.66
CA ARG A 238 -0.83 -5.62 19.06
C ARG A 238 0.32 -5.60 20.04
N ARG A 239 1.43 -6.28 19.74
CA ARG A 239 2.65 -6.25 20.57
C ARG A 239 3.23 -4.84 20.65
N ALA A 240 3.42 -4.18 19.52
CA ALA A 240 3.93 -2.81 19.47
C ALA A 240 2.99 -1.82 20.20
N HIS A 241 1.68 -1.97 20.02
CA HIS A 241 0.67 -1.15 20.68
C HIS A 241 0.67 -1.35 22.21
N ALA A 242 0.70 -2.60 22.68
CA ALA A 242 0.76 -2.92 24.11
C ALA A 242 2.05 -2.40 24.78
N ALA A 243 3.14 -2.28 24.01
CA ALA A 243 4.39 -1.68 24.45
C ALA A 243 4.41 -0.15 24.38
N GLY A 244 3.35 0.51 23.89
CA GLY A 244 3.31 1.97 23.69
C GLY A 244 4.17 2.47 22.53
N ASN A 245 4.60 1.57 21.64
CA ASN A 245 5.59 1.85 20.60
C ASN A 245 5.01 1.75 19.17
N LEU A 246 3.68 1.75 18.99
CA LEU A 246 3.07 1.79 17.66
C LEU A 246 3.06 3.25 17.15
N PRO A 247 3.90 3.59 16.16
CA PRO A 247 4.28 4.98 15.88
C PRO A 247 3.27 5.76 15.03
N LEU A 248 2.35 5.06 14.35
CA LEU A 248 1.31 5.61 13.50
C LEU A 248 0.01 4.81 13.67
N ARG A 249 -1.09 5.29 13.11
CA ARG A 249 -2.40 4.63 13.22
C ARG A 249 -2.54 3.48 12.26
N VAL A 250 -2.98 2.32 12.73
CA VAL A 250 -3.09 1.13 11.88
C VAL A 250 -4.50 0.54 11.94
N TYR A 251 -5.15 0.46 10.78
CA TYR A 251 -6.29 -0.43 10.58
C TYR A 251 -5.78 -1.77 10.04
N SER A 252 -5.82 -2.81 10.87
CA SER A 252 -5.36 -4.14 10.48
C SER A 252 -6.51 -4.98 9.92
N VAL A 253 -6.36 -5.42 8.68
CA VAL A 253 -7.32 -6.24 7.93
C VAL A 253 -6.71 -7.63 7.72
N VAL A 254 -7.50 -8.69 7.94
CA VAL A 254 -7.04 -10.09 7.80
C VAL A 254 -7.75 -10.80 6.63
N PRO A 255 -7.27 -11.97 6.15
CA PRO A 255 -7.89 -12.64 5.02
C PRO A 255 -9.34 -13.07 5.25
N ILE A 256 -10.21 -12.85 4.25
CA ILE A 256 -11.65 -13.12 4.34
C ILE A 256 -12.02 -14.58 4.55
N ALA A 257 -11.19 -15.52 4.06
CA ALA A 257 -11.36 -16.94 4.34
C ALA A 257 -11.34 -17.27 5.84
N THR A 258 -10.81 -16.36 6.67
CA THR A 258 -10.73 -16.50 8.14
C THR A 258 -11.78 -15.66 8.89
N TRP A 259 -12.85 -15.21 8.23
CA TRP A 259 -13.86 -14.32 8.82
C TRP A 259 -14.47 -14.87 10.12
N GLU A 260 -14.70 -16.18 10.25
CA GLU A 260 -15.22 -16.79 11.48
C GLU A 260 -14.23 -16.66 12.65
N ARG A 261 -12.93 -16.78 12.37
CA ARG A 261 -11.86 -16.55 13.34
C ARG A 261 -11.85 -15.08 13.77
N LEU A 262 -11.98 -14.15 12.82
CA LEU A 262 -12.05 -12.71 13.14
C LEU A 262 -13.29 -12.36 13.95
N ARG A 263 -14.45 -12.93 13.63
CA ARG A 263 -15.68 -12.77 14.43
C ARG A 263 -15.45 -13.17 15.88
N SER A 264 -14.93 -14.38 16.12
CA SER A 264 -14.66 -14.87 17.47
C SER A 264 -13.63 -13.99 18.18
N TYR A 265 -12.58 -13.58 17.46
CA TYR A 265 -11.55 -12.70 17.99
C TYR A 265 -12.08 -11.33 18.41
N VAL A 266 -12.96 -10.72 17.59
CA VAL A 266 -13.62 -9.44 17.91
C VAL A 266 -14.55 -9.58 19.11
N ALA A 267 -15.27 -10.69 19.23
CA ALA A 267 -16.13 -10.96 20.39
C ALA A 267 -15.33 -11.05 21.69
N GLU A 268 -14.11 -11.60 21.64
CA GLU A 268 -13.23 -11.76 22.79
C GLU A 268 -12.40 -10.50 23.11
N ASN A 269 -11.88 -9.81 22.09
CA ASN A 269 -10.87 -8.76 22.25
C ASN A 269 -11.41 -7.34 21.95
N GLY A 270 -12.66 -7.21 21.50
CA GLY A 270 -13.18 -5.96 20.96
C GLY A 270 -12.57 -5.62 19.59
N ARG A 271 -12.56 -4.34 19.23
CA ARG A 271 -12.08 -3.84 17.93
C ARG A 271 -10.83 -2.98 18.00
N GLY A 272 -10.21 -2.84 19.17
CA GLY A 272 -9.09 -1.92 19.39
C GLY A 272 -9.56 -0.49 19.74
N ASP A 273 -8.73 0.50 19.40
CA ASP A 273 -8.91 1.91 19.76
C ASP A 273 -8.44 2.86 18.63
N ASP A 274 -8.30 4.16 18.95
CA ASP A 274 -7.93 5.19 17.99
C ASP A 274 -6.52 4.96 17.35
N ARG A 275 -5.63 4.18 17.97
CA ARG A 275 -4.25 3.93 17.47
C ARG A 275 -4.14 2.63 16.70
N LEU A 276 -4.75 1.55 17.19
CA LEU A 276 -4.80 0.25 16.51
C LEU A 276 -6.22 -0.31 16.56
N TRP A 277 -6.81 -0.56 15.40
CA TRP A 277 -8.10 -1.24 15.31
C TRP A 277 -8.14 -2.32 14.24
N TRP A 278 -9.12 -3.19 14.36
CA TRP A 278 -9.34 -4.32 13.46
C TRP A 278 -10.83 -4.66 13.35
N GLY A 279 -11.13 -5.65 12.50
CA GLY A 279 -12.50 -6.07 12.21
C GLY A 279 -12.87 -5.94 10.74
N GLY A 280 -11.88 -5.76 9.87
CA GLY A 280 -11.99 -5.88 8.43
C GLY A 280 -11.47 -7.21 7.91
N VAL A 281 -12.03 -7.64 6.78
CA VAL A 281 -11.61 -8.82 6.04
C VAL A 281 -11.30 -8.48 4.57
N LYS A 282 -10.17 -8.99 4.05
CA LYS A 282 -9.71 -8.79 2.66
C LYS A 282 -9.99 -10.03 1.79
N GLY A 283 -10.70 -9.85 0.68
CA GLY A 283 -10.91 -10.86 -0.37
C GLY A 283 -10.39 -10.44 -1.74
N PHE A 284 -10.42 -11.36 -2.70
CA PHE A 284 -10.00 -11.14 -4.10
C PHE A 284 -10.96 -11.82 -5.06
N VAL A 285 -11.51 -11.07 -6.02
CA VAL A 285 -12.34 -11.63 -7.10
C VAL A 285 -11.44 -12.14 -8.23
N ASP A 286 -10.52 -11.30 -8.69
CA ASP A 286 -9.66 -11.53 -9.86
C ASP A 286 -8.19 -11.15 -9.58
N GLY A 287 -7.37 -11.16 -10.64
CA GLY A 287 -5.97 -10.75 -10.61
C GLY A 287 -5.75 -9.36 -11.20
N SER A 288 -4.63 -9.13 -11.88
CA SER A 288 -4.20 -7.81 -12.35
C SER A 288 -4.26 -7.67 -13.88
N LEU A 289 -4.32 -6.43 -14.36
CA LEU A 289 -4.23 -6.12 -15.79
C LEU A 289 -2.86 -6.52 -16.36
N GLY A 290 -1.78 -6.21 -15.65
CA GLY A 290 -0.40 -6.44 -16.10
C GLY A 290 -0.10 -7.91 -16.36
N SER A 291 -0.63 -8.80 -15.51
CA SER A 291 -0.47 -10.25 -15.62
C SER A 291 -1.52 -10.93 -16.50
N THR A 292 -2.42 -10.17 -17.14
CA THR A 292 -3.50 -10.71 -17.97
C THR A 292 -4.47 -11.61 -17.16
N THR A 293 -4.69 -11.29 -15.88
CA THR A 293 -5.51 -12.09 -14.96
C THR A 293 -6.71 -11.34 -14.40
N ALA A 294 -6.80 -10.02 -14.56
CA ALA A 294 -8.03 -9.26 -14.27
C ALA A 294 -9.20 -9.75 -15.12
N TRP A 295 -10.36 -9.91 -14.51
CA TRP A 295 -11.51 -10.62 -15.09
C TRP A 295 -12.46 -9.66 -15.82
N PHE A 296 -12.48 -9.78 -17.14
CA PHE A 296 -13.23 -8.91 -18.05
C PHE A 296 -14.43 -9.62 -18.69
N TYR A 297 -15.37 -8.84 -19.22
CA TYR A 297 -16.41 -9.35 -20.11
C TYR A 297 -15.86 -9.76 -21.48
N GLU A 298 -15.01 -8.91 -22.05
CA GLU A 298 -14.38 -9.13 -23.36
C GLU A 298 -12.94 -9.62 -23.19
N PRO A 299 -12.39 -10.44 -24.12
CA PRO A 299 -10.99 -10.86 -24.10
C PRO A 299 -10.00 -9.70 -24.09
N TYR A 300 -8.76 -9.95 -23.69
CA TYR A 300 -7.66 -8.97 -23.85
C TYR A 300 -7.35 -8.77 -25.35
N ASP A 301 -7.00 -7.54 -25.73
CA ASP A 301 -6.69 -7.20 -27.12
C ASP A 301 -5.35 -7.83 -27.56
N ASP A 302 -4.36 -7.86 -26.67
CA ASP A 302 -3.04 -8.43 -26.94
C ASP A 302 -2.88 -9.90 -26.52
N GLU A 303 -3.90 -10.48 -25.88
CA GLU A 303 -3.99 -11.91 -25.57
C GLU A 303 -5.46 -12.41 -25.75
N PRO A 304 -5.96 -12.54 -27.00
CA PRO A 304 -7.38 -12.81 -27.27
C PRO A 304 -7.90 -14.17 -26.77
N GLY A 305 -7.02 -15.05 -26.30
CA GLY A 305 -7.36 -16.37 -25.76
C GLY A 305 -7.92 -16.34 -24.33
N THR A 306 -7.87 -15.20 -23.65
CA THR A 306 -8.29 -15.08 -22.24
C THR A 306 -9.06 -13.79 -21.98
N SER A 307 -9.96 -13.84 -20.99
CA SER A 307 -10.63 -12.68 -20.39
C SER A 307 -10.27 -12.55 -18.91
N GLY A 308 -9.12 -13.11 -18.51
CA GLY A 308 -8.67 -13.17 -17.12
C GLY A 308 -9.19 -14.38 -16.36
N LEU A 309 -9.01 -14.34 -15.04
CA LEU A 309 -9.23 -15.48 -14.13
C LEU A 309 -9.95 -15.03 -12.86
N MET A 310 -10.70 -15.95 -12.26
CA MET A 310 -11.19 -15.80 -10.89
C MET A 310 -10.11 -16.35 -9.96
N THR A 311 -9.54 -15.52 -9.10
CA THR A 311 -8.46 -15.95 -8.18
C THR A 311 -9.01 -16.71 -6.97
N THR A 312 -10.26 -16.41 -6.59
CA THR A 312 -11.00 -17.14 -5.57
C THR A 312 -12.24 -17.75 -6.21
N ASP A 313 -12.62 -18.95 -5.78
CA ASP A 313 -13.91 -19.51 -6.19
C ASP A 313 -15.05 -18.55 -5.84
N THR A 314 -15.86 -18.20 -6.82
CA THR A 314 -16.89 -17.15 -6.66
C THR A 314 -18.05 -17.59 -5.78
N ALA A 315 -18.33 -18.89 -5.66
CA ALA A 315 -19.34 -19.40 -4.75
C ALA A 315 -18.84 -19.31 -3.30
N GLU A 316 -17.59 -19.71 -3.05
CA GLU A 316 -16.95 -19.56 -1.74
C GLU A 316 -16.84 -18.10 -1.31
N LEU A 317 -16.34 -17.23 -2.19
CA LEU A 317 -16.19 -15.81 -1.89
C LEU A 317 -17.53 -15.15 -1.55
N ARG A 318 -18.59 -15.46 -2.32
CA ARG A 318 -19.95 -14.98 -2.02
C ARG A 318 -20.38 -15.44 -0.62
N GLN A 319 -20.19 -16.72 -0.29
CA GLN A 319 -20.54 -17.24 1.04
C GLN A 319 -19.78 -16.51 2.15
N TRP A 320 -18.48 -16.28 1.99
CA TRP A 320 -17.67 -15.58 2.99
C TRP A 320 -18.09 -14.11 3.15
N ILE A 321 -18.41 -13.41 2.06
CA ILE A 321 -18.91 -12.03 2.11
C ILE A 321 -20.21 -11.95 2.90
N HIS A 322 -21.17 -12.86 2.65
CA HIS A 322 -22.43 -12.90 3.40
C HIS A 322 -22.20 -13.15 4.90
N GLY A 323 -21.38 -14.14 5.27
CA GLY A 323 -21.09 -14.46 6.67
C GLY A 323 -20.31 -13.35 7.40
N ALA A 324 -19.36 -12.72 6.73
CA ALA A 324 -18.63 -11.58 7.28
C ALA A 324 -19.55 -10.37 7.51
N ASP A 325 -20.43 -10.05 6.56
CA ASP A 325 -21.40 -8.94 6.71
C ASP A 325 -22.42 -9.20 7.82
N GLU A 326 -22.98 -10.41 7.90
CA GLU A 326 -23.95 -10.81 8.93
C GLU A 326 -23.38 -10.62 10.34
N THR A 327 -22.06 -10.81 10.47
CA THR A 327 -21.32 -10.67 11.73
C THR A 327 -20.71 -9.29 11.93
N ARG A 328 -21.13 -8.32 11.10
CA ARG A 328 -20.73 -6.91 11.12
C ARG A 328 -19.23 -6.69 10.94
N LEU A 329 -18.53 -7.62 10.32
CA LEU A 329 -17.17 -7.38 9.86
C LEU A 329 -17.21 -6.43 8.64
N HIS A 330 -16.15 -5.66 8.47
CA HIS A 330 -16.01 -4.75 7.34
C HIS A 330 -15.44 -5.52 6.15
N VAL A 331 -16.19 -5.59 5.06
CA VAL A 331 -15.82 -6.36 3.86
C VAL A 331 -15.09 -5.46 2.86
N ILE A 332 -13.87 -5.87 2.53
CA ILE A 332 -12.93 -5.15 1.68
C ILE A 332 -12.46 -6.14 0.60
N VAL A 333 -12.75 -5.90 -0.67
CA VAL A 333 -12.51 -6.92 -1.71
C VAL A 333 -11.86 -6.32 -2.93
N HIS A 334 -10.79 -6.95 -3.41
CA HIS A 334 -10.11 -6.61 -4.66
C HIS A 334 -10.96 -6.99 -5.87
N ALA A 335 -11.14 -6.03 -6.79
CA ALA A 335 -11.68 -6.26 -8.12
C ALA A 335 -11.07 -5.26 -9.13
N ILE A 336 -10.36 -5.76 -10.15
CA ILE A 336 -9.71 -4.92 -11.16
C ILE A 336 -10.50 -4.87 -12.46
N GLY A 337 -10.90 -6.02 -13.02
CA GLY A 337 -11.62 -6.09 -14.28
C GLY A 337 -13.08 -5.63 -14.19
N ASP A 338 -13.67 -5.26 -15.32
CA ASP A 338 -15.05 -4.72 -15.37
C ASP A 338 -16.09 -5.75 -14.89
N ARG A 339 -15.92 -7.01 -15.29
CA ARG A 339 -16.77 -8.13 -14.87
C ARG A 339 -16.59 -8.46 -13.39
N ALA A 340 -15.36 -8.36 -12.85
CA ALA A 340 -15.11 -8.55 -11.43
C ALA A 340 -15.83 -7.48 -10.58
N ASN A 341 -15.75 -6.21 -11.00
CA ASN A 341 -16.42 -5.09 -10.33
C ASN A 341 -17.94 -5.25 -10.36
N ASP A 342 -18.52 -5.53 -11.53
CA ASP A 342 -19.97 -5.70 -11.68
C ASP A 342 -20.51 -6.88 -10.87
N TRP A 343 -19.77 -8.00 -10.83
CA TRP A 343 -20.11 -9.17 -10.02
C TRP A 343 -20.08 -8.84 -8.53
N LEU A 344 -19.07 -8.12 -8.05
CA LEU A 344 -18.94 -7.77 -6.65
C LEU A 344 -20.03 -6.78 -6.19
N LEU A 345 -20.38 -5.82 -7.03
CA LEU A 345 -21.51 -4.91 -6.81
C LEU A 345 -22.87 -5.64 -6.81
N ASP A 346 -23.00 -6.77 -7.52
CA ASP A 346 -24.18 -7.63 -7.41
C ASP A 346 -24.21 -8.35 -6.06
N VAL A 347 -23.08 -8.90 -5.64
CA VAL A 347 -22.97 -9.58 -4.33
C VAL A 347 -23.27 -8.61 -3.19
N TYR A 348 -22.73 -7.39 -3.23
CA TYR A 348 -23.00 -6.38 -2.21
C TYR A 348 -24.48 -5.98 -2.15
N ARG A 349 -25.16 -5.82 -3.30
CA ARG A 349 -26.61 -5.61 -3.34
C ARG A 349 -27.35 -6.76 -2.66
N ASP A 350 -27.03 -8.01 -3.03
CA ASP A 350 -27.70 -9.21 -2.50
C ASP A 350 -27.49 -9.33 -0.98
N VAL A 351 -26.31 -8.98 -0.49
CA VAL A 351 -25.97 -8.95 0.95
C VAL A 351 -26.77 -7.88 1.69
N VAL A 352 -26.91 -6.68 1.11
CA VAL A 352 -27.72 -5.60 1.70
C VAL A 352 -29.18 -6.01 1.79
N GLU A 353 -29.72 -6.67 0.76
CA GLU A 353 -31.08 -7.19 0.74
C GLU A 353 -31.30 -8.26 1.81
N ALA A 354 -30.35 -9.20 1.96
CA ALA A 354 -30.45 -10.28 2.93
C ALA A 354 -30.28 -9.82 4.39
N ASN A 355 -29.31 -8.94 4.66
CA ASN A 355 -28.89 -8.58 6.02
C ASN A 355 -29.46 -7.22 6.50
N GLY A 356 -30.23 -6.52 5.65
CA GLY A 356 -30.92 -5.27 5.99
C GLY A 356 -30.02 -4.02 5.96
N PRO A 357 -30.58 -2.81 6.13
CA PRO A 357 -29.84 -1.56 6.03
C PRO A 357 -28.90 -1.33 7.23
N ARG A 358 -27.64 -0.95 6.96
CA ARG A 358 -26.66 -0.50 7.95
C ARG A 358 -25.56 0.32 7.27
N ASP A 359 -24.80 1.09 8.05
CA ASP A 359 -23.53 1.65 7.57
C ASP A 359 -22.52 0.49 7.39
N ARG A 360 -22.23 0.16 6.13
CA ARG A 360 -21.33 -0.95 5.74
C ARG A 360 -19.95 -0.46 5.37
N ARG A 361 -19.91 0.69 4.72
CA ARG A 361 -18.73 1.24 4.05
C ARG A 361 -18.04 0.19 3.21
N PHE A 362 -18.81 -0.63 2.48
CA PHE A 362 -18.24 -1.66 1.63
C PHE A 362 -17.19 -1.06 0.73
N ARG A 363 -16.09 -1.80 0.55
CA ARG A 363 -14.97 -1.33 -0.25
C ARG A 363 -14.71 -2.27 -1.40
N ILE A 364 -14.48 -1.66 -2.56
CA ILE A 364 -13.84 -2.32 -3.68
C ILE A 364 -12.45 -1.73 -3.80
N GLU A 365 -11.45 -2.58 -3.64
CA GLU A 365 -10.05 -2.22 -3.84
C GLU A 365 -9.74 -2.22 -5.33
N HIS A 366 -8.93 -1.24 -5.72
CA HIS A 366 -8.57 -0.87 -7.09
C HIS A 366 -9.72 -0.22 -7.86
N ALA A 367 -10.85 -0.92 -8.02
CA ALA A 367 -11.97 -0.47 -8.85
C ALA A 367 -11.48 0.05 -10.22
N GLN A 368 -10.48 -0.66 -10.78
CA GLN A 368 -9.56 -0.09 -11.75
C GLN A 368 -10.19 0.09 -13.11
N HIS A 369 -10.83 -0.94 -13.66
CA HIS A 369 -11.53 -0.89 -14.94
C HIS A 369 -13.01 -1.09 -14.69
N LEU A 370 -13.79 -0.03 -14.88
CA LEU A 370 -15.22 -0.07 -14.59
C LEU A 370 -16.04 -0.18 -15.88
N SER A 371 -17.13 -0.93 -15.84
CA SER A 371 -18.20 -0.71 -16.81
C SER A 371 -18.81 0.68 -16.57
N ARG A 372 -19.40 1.28 -17.60
CA ARG A 372 -20.06 2.59 -17.44
C ARG A 372 -21.21 2.53 -16.42
N GLU A 373 -21.87 1.38 -16.34
CA GLU A 373 -22.96 1.14 -15.38
C GLU A 373 -22.43 1.00 -13.95
N ALA A 374 -21.27 0.35 -13.75
CA ALA A 374 -20.63 0.22 -12.44
C ALA A 374 -20.43 1.57 -11.74
N ILE A 375 -20.00 2.61 -12.47
CA ILE A 375 -19.73 3.95 -11.91
C ILE A 375 -20.93 4.50 -11.11
N ALA A 376 -22.14 4.44 -11.69
CA ALA A 376 -23.35 4.91 -11.02
C ALA A 376 -23.76 4.00 -9.85
N ARG A 377 -23.42 2.70 -9.90
CA ARG A 377 -23.75 1.73 -8.86
C ARG A 377 -22.95 1.96 -7.58
N PHE A 378 -21.70 2.46 -7.66
CA PHE A 378 -20.91 2.79 -6.47
C PHE A 378 -21.63 3.76 -5.54
N ALA A 379 -22.15 4.87 -6.09
CA ALA A 379 -22.90 5.85 -5.32
C ALA A 379 -24.26 5.31 -4.85
N ALA A 380 -25.02 4.66 -5.75
CA ALA A 380 -26.34 4.12 -5.41
C ALA A 380 -26.31 3.06 -4.30
N GLN A 381 -25.19 2.34 -4.16
CA GLN A 381 -25.00 1.30 -3.15
C GLN A 381 -24.15 1.76 -1.94
N ASP A 382 -23.70 3.02 -1.91
CA ASP A 382 -22.75 3.55 -0.92
C ASP A 382 -21.49 2.67 -0.74
N VAL A 383 -20.94 2.23 -1.87
CA VAL A 383 -19.68 1.49 -1.95
C VAL A 383 -18.54 2.49 -2.15
N ILE A 384 -17.47 2.32 -1.40
CA ILE A 384 -16.25 3.12 -1.50
C ILE A 384 -15.32 2.49 -2.54
N ALA A 385 -14.94 3.28 -3.55
CA ALA A 385 -13.86 2.94 -4.47
C ALA A 385 -12.52 3.30 -3.82
N SER A 386 -11.73 2.29 -3.45
CA SER A 386 -10.39 2.47 -2.85
C SER A 386 -9.33 2.28 -3.94
N MET A 387 -8.80 3.38 -4.47
CA MET A 387 -8.06 3.41 -5.73
C MET A 387 -6.62 3.90 -5.55
N GLN A 388 -5.74 3.58 -6.52
CA GLN A 388 -4.31 3.88 -6.48
C GLN A 388 -3.91 4.86 -7.59
N PRO A 389 -3.82 6.18 -7.31
CA PRO A 389 -3.47 7.17 -8.31
C PRO A 389 -2.14 6.93 -9.03
N TYR A 390 -1.11 6.45 -8.31
CA TYR A 390 0.19 6.19 -8.92
C TYR A 390 0.12 5.09 -9.99
N HIS A 391 -0.72 4.06 -9.79
CA HIS A 391 -0.91 3.03 -10.80
C HIS A 391 -1.45 3.63 -12.11
N ALA A 392 -2.28 4.68 -12.05
CA ALA A 392 -2.73 5.37 -13.27
C ALA A 392 -1.59 6.00 -14.07
N ALA A 393 -0.56 6.53 -13.39
CA ALA A 393 0.62 7.09 -14.04
C ALA A 393 1.57 6.00 -14.58
N ASP A 394 1.62 4.83 -13.93
CA ASP A 394 2.40 3.67 -14.36
C ASP A 394 1.71 2.92 -15.52
N ASP A 395 0.50 2.42 -15.30
CA ASP A 395 -0.27 1.60 -16.23
C ASP A 395 -0.56 2.34 -17.53
N GLY A 396 -0.70 3.67 -17.48
CA GLY A 396 -0.98 4.51 -18.65
C GLY A 396 0.06 4.41 -19.77
N ARG A 397 1.24 3.83 -19.49
CA ARG A 397 2.29 3.53 -20.48
C ARG A 397 1.93 2.36 -21.41
N TRP A 398 1.10 1.44 -20.95
CA TRP A 398 0.91 0.13 -21.61
C TRP A 398 -0.53 -0.42 -21.56
N ALA A 399 -1.43 0.10 -20.72
CA ALA A 399 -2.78 -0.43 -20.53
C ALA A 399 -3.64 -0.43 -21.80
N GLU A 400 -3.50 0.57 -22.67
CA GLU A 400 -4.25 0.63 -23.94
C GLU A 400 -3.94 -0.56 -24.85
N LYS A 401 -2.71 -1.08 -24.83
CA LYS A 401 -2.35 -2.29 -25.56
C LYS A 401 -3.14 -3.51 -25.08
N ARG A 402 -3.45 -3.58 -23.78
CA ARG A 402 -4.11 -4.73 -23.15
C ARG A 402 -5.61 -4.78 -23.43
N ILE A 403 -6.29 -3.64 -23.37
CA ILE A 403 -7.78 -3.58 -23.41
C ILE A 403 -8.34 -2.61 -24.45
N GLY A 404 -7.49 -1.96 -25.23
CA GLY A 404 -7.90 -1.11 -26.34
C GLY A 404 -8.36 0.30 -25.92
N PRO A 405 -8.45 1.21 -26.91
CA PRO A 405 -8.70 2.64 -26.68
C PRO A 405 -10.07 2.93 -26.09
N ASP A 406 -11.07 2.07 -26.31
CA ASP A 406 -12.43 2.30 -25.83
C ASP A 406 -12.60 1.90 -24.36
N ARG A 407 -12.02 0.78 -23.94
CA ARG A 407 -12.14 0.28 -22.56
C ARG A 407 -11.25 1.04 -21.57
N ILE A 408 -10.13 1.61 -22.01
CA ILE A 408 -9.31 2.47 -21.12
C ILE A 408 -10.06 3.72 -20.67
N LEU A 409 -11.12 4.16 -21.37
CA LEU A 409 -11.83 5.39 -21.04
C LEU A 409 -12.47 5.37 -19.65
N THR A 410 -12.77 4.21 -19.10
CA THR A 410 -13.32 4.03 -17.73
C THR A 410 -12.29 3.43 -16.77
N THR A 411 -11.01 3.55 -17.10
CA THR A 411 -9.90 3.08 -16.26
C THR A 411 -9.45 4.19 -15.30
N TYR A 412 -9.35 3.86 -14.01
CA TYR A 412 -9.11 4.82 -12.93
C TYR A 412 -10.04 6.05 -13.03
N ALA A 413 -11.35 5.78 -13.09
CA ALA A 413 -12.40 6.74 -13.40
C ALA A 413 -12.71 7.72 -12.25
N PHE A 414 -11.67 8.40 -11.71
CA PHE A 414 -11.75 9.24 -10.52
C PHE A 414 -12.80 10.36 -10.68
N ARG A 415 -12.75 11.10 -11.79
CA ARG A 415 -13.71 12.19 -12.06
C ARG A 415 -15.11 11.63 -12.21
N SER A 416 -15.26 10.60 -13.03
CA SER A 416 -16.57 10.01 -13.28
C SER A 416 -17.23 9.46 -12.00
N LEU A 417 -16.45 8.87 -11.07
CA LEU A 417 -16.94 8.42 -9.76
C LEU A 417 -17.35 9.60 -8.88
N LEU A 418 -16.54 10.65 -8.79
CA LEU A 418 -16.87 11.85 -8.00
C LEU A 418 -18.11 12.58 -8.55
N ASP A 419 -18.23 12.71 -9.88
CA ASP A 419 -19.38 13.33 -10.53
C ASP A 419 -20.68 12.51 -10.34
N ALA A 420 -20.54 11.22 -10.04
CA ALA A 420 -21.65 10.33 -9.67
C ALA A 420 -21.96 10.34 -8.16
N ASP A 421 -21.30 11.20 -7.36
CA ASP A 421 -21.37 11.25 -5.89
C ASP A 421 -20.84 9.98 -5.17
N ALA A 422 -19.99 9.18 -5.83
CA ALA A 422 -19.34 8.05 -5.20
C ALA A 422 -18.18 8.50 -4.28
N SER A 423 -17.90 7.71 -3.24
CA SER A 423 -16.75 7.94 -2.38
C SER A 423 -15.49 7.31 -2.96
N VAL A 424 -14.47 8.14 -3.20
CA VAL A 424 -13.15 7.71 -3.67
C VAL A 424 -12.13 7.91 -2.56
N ALA A 425 -11.59 6.82 -2.03
CA ALA A 425 -10.46 6.81 -1.11
C ALA A 425 -9.18 6.47 -1.86
N PHE A 426 -8.05 7.10 -1.50
CA PHE A 426 -6.77 6.78 -2.12
C PHE A 426 -5.85 5.98 -1.20
N GLY A 427 -5.10 5.08 -1.82
CA GLY A 427 -4.00 4.34 -1.21
C GLY A 427 -2.89 4.08 -2.22
N SER A 428 -1.76 3.58 -1.76
CA SER A 428 -0.59 3.31 -2.62
C SER A 428 -0.55 1.89 -3.15
N ASP A 429 -1.17 0.94 -2.45
CA ASP A 429 -0.88 -0.49 -2.62
C ASP A 429 0.61 -0.81 -2.45
N TRP A 430 1.27 -0.09 -1.53
CA TRP A 430 2.70 -0.27 -1.27
C TRP A 430 2.97 -1.73 -0.82
N THR A 431 3.85 -2.48 -1.51
CA THR A 431 4.97 -1.97 -2.32
C THR A 431 4.88 -2.11 -3.83
N VAL A 432 3.70 -2.39 -4.38
CA VAL A 432 3.48 -2.41 -5.84
C VAL A 432 3.79 -1.04 -6.45
N ALA A 433 3.36 0.03 -5.78
CA ALA A 433 3.74 1.40 -6.09
C ALA A 433 4.36 2.12 -4.88
N PRO A 434 5.05 3.26 -5.07
CA PRO A 434 5.65 4.03 -3.98
C PRO A 434 4.62 4.48 -2.95
N LEU A 435 5.01 4.48 -1.68
CA LEU A 435 4.16 4.91 -0.55
C LEU A 435 3.85 6.42 -0.56
N ASP A 436 4.64 7.22 -1.28
CA ASP A 436 4.61 8.68 -1.22
C ASP A 436 3.29 9.28 -1.73
N PRO A 437 2.45 9.87 -0.85
CA PRO A 437 1.19 10.50 -1.26
C PRO A 437 1.40 11.68 -2.22
N ILE A 438 2.54 12.37 -2.21
CA ILE A 438 2.82 13.48 -3.12
C ILE A 438 2.88 12.98 -4.57
N LEU A 439 3.44 11.79 -4.81
CA LEU A 439 3.46 11.17 -6.14
C LEU A 439 2.04 10.77 -6.58
N GLY A 440 1.25 10.22 -5.67
CA GLY A 440 -0.16 9.92 -5.93
C GLY A 440 -0.99 11.19 -6.21
N ILE A 441 -0.72 12.28 -5.49
CA ILE A 441 -1.37 13.57 -5.70
C ILE A 441 -1.06 14.12 -7.09
N ASP A 442 0.21 14.13 -7.49
CA ASP A 442 0.61 14.56 -8.83
C ASP A 442 -0.05 13.68 -9.92
N ALA A 443 -0.10 12.36 -9.72
CA ALA A 443 -0.73 11.43 -10.64
C ALA A 443 -2.25 11.67 -10.78
N ALA A 444 -2.98 11.94 -9.69
CA ALA A 444 -4.42 12.21 -9.75
C ALA A 444 -4.75 13.55 -10.44
N VAL A 445 -3.95 14.59 -10.14
CA VAL A 445 -4.17 15.96 -10.65
C VAL A 445 -3.73 16.10 -12.10
N THR A 446 -2.58 15.53 -12.45
CA THR A 446 -1.99 15.71 -13.78
C THR A 446 -2.26 14.56 -14.72
N ARG A 447 -2.45 13.34 -14.18
CA ARG A 447 -2.55 12.08 -14.92
C ARG A 447 -1.39 11.80 -15.89
N ARG A 448 -0.24 12.47 -15.69
CA ARG A 448 0.94 12.26 -16.51
C ARG A 448 1.50 10.87 -16.28
N THR A 449 1.97 10.22 -17.34
CA THR A 449 2.63 8.92 -17.20
C THR A 449 4.08 9.09 -16.76
N ILE A 450 4.60 8.11 -16.02
CA ILE A 450 5.94 8.19 -15.42
C ILE A 450 7.08 8.16 -16.45
N ASP A 451 6.80 7.74 -17.69
CA ASP A 451 7.73 7.78 -18.82
C ASP A 451 7.65 9.08 -19.65
N GLY A 452 6.73 9.98 -19.30
CA GLY A 452 6.47 11.22 -20.04
C GLY A 452 5.77 11.03 -21.39
N ALA A 453 5.29 9.82 -21.73
CA ALA A 453 4.60 9.57 -22.99
C ALA A 453 3.25 10.29 -23.10
N ASN A 454 2.61 10.59 -21.96
CA ASN A 454 1.35 11.34 -21.89
C ASN A 454 1.55 12.64 -21.08
N PRO A 455 2.23 13.66 -21.63
CA PRO A 455 2.53 14.91 -20.91
C PRO A 455 1.26 15.73 -20.60
N ASP A 456 0.23 15.59 -21.45
CA ASP A 456 -1.08 16.20 -21.26
C ASP A 456 -2.06 15.31 -20.48
N GLY A 457 -1.55 14.21 -19.88
CA GLY A 457 -2.30 13.29 -19.04
C GLY A 457 -2.94 12.13 -19.82
N TRP A 458 -2.81 10.91 -19.29
CA TRP A 458 -3.48 9.72 -19.82
C TRP A 458 -4.94 9.66 -19.34
N VAL A 459 -5.88 9.60 -20.30
CA VAL A 459 -7.32 9.78 -20.07
C VAL A 459 -7.60 11.08 -19.29
N PRO A 460 -7.24 12.26 -19.84
CA PRO A 460 -7.13 13.51 -19.07
C PRO A 460 -8.46 14.02 -18.52
N ARG A 461 -9.59 13.55 -19.06
CA ARG A 461 -10.94 13.84 -18.53
C ARG A 461 -11.17 13.26 -17.13
N GLU A 462 -10.39 12.27 -16.71
CA GLU A 462 -10.47 11.65 -15.38
C GLU A 462 -9.59 12.34 -14.33
N ARG A 463 -9.06 13.53 -14.64
CA ARG A 463 -8.35 14.38 -13.67
C ARG A 463 -9.28 14.88 -12.57
N ILE A 464 -8.74 14.98 -11.37
CA ILE A 464 -9.42 15.61 -10.24
C ILE A 464 -8.61 16.78 -9.69
N THR A 465 -9.27 17.69 -8.98
CA THR A 465 -8.61 18.87 -8.41
C THR A 465 -7.70 18.47 -7.25
N LEU A 466 -6.78 19.36 -6.89
CA LEU A 466 -5.91 19.17 -5.74
C LEU A 466 -6.73 18.98 -4.44
N GLU A 467 -7.80 19.75 -4.25
CA GLU A 467 -8.64 19.63 -3.06
C GLU A 467 -9.38 18.29 -2.97
N GLU A 468 -9.94 17.81 -4.09
CA GLU A 468 -10.59 16.49 -4.13
C GLU A 468 -9.58 15.37 -3.87
N THR A 469 -8.38 15.50 -4.43
CA THR A 469 -7.27 14.55 -4.22
C THR A 469 -6.84 14.49 -2.76
N LEU A 470 -6.63 15.65 -2.13
CA LEU A 470 -6.28 15.71 -0.71
C LEU A 470 -7.38 15.12 0.17
N ARG A 471 -8.66 15.35 -0.15
CA ARG A 471 -9.79 14.73 0.57
C ARG A 471 -9.78 13.22 0.43
N ALA A 472 -9.47 12.68 -0.75
CA ALA A 472 -9.37 11.24 -0.99
C ALA A 472 -8.25 10.58 -0.14
N TYR A 473 -7.13 11.28 0.07
CA TYR A 473 -6.04 10.88 0.98
C TYR A 473 -6.25 11.23 2.46
N THR A 474 -7.33 11.92 2.83
CA THR A 474 -7.56 12.37 4.21
C THR A 474 -8.98 12.02 4.66
N ALA A 475 -9.96 12.91 4.50
CA ALA A 475 -11.32 12.72 4.98
C ALA A 475 -11.99 11.42 4.47
N VAL A 476 -11.82 11.08 3.19
CA VAL A 476 -12.42 9.85 2.62
C VAL A 476 -11.60 8.62 3.03
N GLY A 477 -10.28 8.73 3.15
CA GLY A 477 -9.43 7.69 3.75
C GLY A 477 -9.88 7.37 5.18
N ALA A 478 -10.15 8.39 6.01
CA ALA A 478 -10.68 8.23 7.35
C ALA A 478 -12.06 7.55 7.34
N ARG A 479 -12.94 7.95 6.42
CA ARG A 479 -14.26 7.31 6.21
C ARG A 479 -14.09 5.83 5.87
N ALA A 480 -13.19 5.49 4.96
CA ALA A 480 -12.91 4.12 4.54
C ALA A 480 -12.36 3.22 5.66
N GLY A 481 -11.98 3.79 6.80
CA GLY A 481 -11.48 3.07 7.98
C GLY A 481 -12.32 3.22 9.24
N PHE A 482 -13.51 3.84 9.18
CA PHE A 482 -14.36 4.17 10.36
C PHE A 482 -13.74 5.18 11.35
N MET A 483 -12.94 6.13 10.84
CA MET A 483 -12.24 7.14 11.64
C MET A 483 -12.61 8.59 11.26
N ASP A 484 -13.62 8.81 10.43
CA ASP A 484 -14.09 10.11 9.93
C ASP A 484 -14.75 10.99 11.00
N ASP A 485 -14.93 10.50 12.22
CA ASP A 485 -15.31 11.25 13.42
C ASP A 485 -14.12 11.56 14.35
N ARG A 486 -12.90 11.12 13.99
CA ARG A 486 -11.66 11.32 14.76
C ARG A 486 -10.56 12.07 14.00
N VAL A 487 -10.32 11.75 12.72
CA VAL A 487 -9.20 12.26 11.90
C VAL A 487 -9.67 12.65 10.48
N GLY A 488 -8.74 12.98 9.59
CA GLY A 488 -8.99 13.28 8.17
C GLY A 488 -9.40 14.73 7.88
N VAL A 489 -9.68 15.52 8.92
CA VAL A 489 -9.96 16.97 8.83
C VAL A 489 -9.34 17.70 10.02
N LEU A 490 -8.97 18.96 9.84
CA LEU A 490 -8.46 19.82 10.92
C LEU A 490 -9.62 20.58 11.56
N ALA A 491 -10.17 20.06 12.65
CA ALA A 491 -11.29 20.69 13.36
C ALA A 491 -11.18 20.49 14.88
N PRO A 492 -11.66 21.43 15.71
CA PRO A 492 -11.72 21.25 17.16
C PRO A 492 -12.32 19.91 17.58
N GLY A 493 -11.68 19.24 18.53
CA GLY A 493 -12.05 17.93 19.06
C GLY A 493 -11.46 16.74 18.27
N ARG A 494 -11.02 16.95 17.03
CA ARG A 494 -10.34 15.91 16.23
C ARG A 494 -8.93 15.63 16.75
N LEU A 495 -8.45 14.43 16.50
CA LEU A 495 -7.08 14.05 16.84
C LEU A 495 -6.09 14.82 15.94
N ALA A 496 -4.98 15.26 16.53
CA ALA A 496 -3.98 16.07 15.85
C ALA A 496 -3.02 15.19 15.03
N ASP A 497 -3.53 14.71 13.90
CA ASP A 497 -2.74 14.06 12.86
C ASP A 497 -2.51 15.07 11.74
N LEU A 498 -1.27 15.56 11.62
CA LEU A 498 -0.94 16.76 10.85
C LEU A 498 0.31 16.54 10.00
N VAL A 499 0.37 17.22 8.85
CA VAL A 499 1.55 17.27 8.00
C VAL A 499 1.88 18.71 7.65
N VAL A 500 3.15 19.08 7.84
CA VAL A 500 3.72 20.33 7.32
C VAL A 500 4.44 20.02 6.02
N LEU A 501 3.94 20.59 4.93
CA LEU A 501 4.56 20.49 3.61
C LEU A 501 5.63 21.58 3.45
N SER A 502 6.65 21.32 2.65
CA SER A 502 7.77 22.24 2.44
C SER A 502 7.40 23.56 1.75
N ARG A 503 6.15 23.67 1.25
CA ARG A 503 5.60 24.86 0.59
C ARG A 503 4.07 24.86 0.64
N ASN A 504 3.45 25.97 0.25
CA ASN A 504 2.03 26.01 -0.04
C ASN A 504 1.75 25.38 -1.42
N ILE A 505 1.14 24.19 -1.44
CA ILE A 505 0.80 23.48 -2.68
C ILE A 505 -0.44 24.04 -3.40
N PHE A 506 -1.23 24.87 -2.74
CA PHE A 506 -2.43 25.49 -3.34
C PHE A 506 -2.09 26.69 -4.23
N ASP A 507 -0.92 27.30 -4.03
CA ASP A 507 -0.41 28.41 -4.85
C ASP A 507 0.68 27.95 -5.84
N ALA A 508 1.05 26.66 -5.81
CA ALA A 508 2.12 26.11 -6.62
C ALA A 508 1.64 25.77 -8.04
N ASP A 509 2.56 25.85 -9.01
CA ASP A 509 2.32 25.28 -10.34
C ASP A 509 2.17 23.77 -10.22
N VAL A 510 1.04 23.24 -10.74
CA VAL A 510 0.71 21.82 -10.77
C VAL A 510 1.83 20.97 -11.37
N ASN A 511 2.61 21.53 -12.31
CA ASN A 511 3.72 20.82 -12.95
C ASN A 511 4.86 20.49 -11.98
N THR A 512 4.96 21.23 -10.88
CA THR A 512 6.03 21.07 -9.90
C THR A 512 5.61 20.25 -8.69
N LEU A 513 4.35 19.79 -8.56
CA LEU A 513 3.81 19.21 -7.31
C LEU A 513 4.71 18.13 -6.68
N VAL A 514 5.31 17.28 -7.51
CA VAL A 514 6.30 16.24 -7.15
C VAL A 514 7.51 16.76 -6.35
N ASP A 515 7.88 18.04 -6.47
CA ASP A 515 9.00 18.64 -5.72
C ASP A 515 8.65 18.94 -4.25
N THR A 516 7.37 18.82 -3.87
CA THR A 516 6.92 19.04 -2.49
C THR A 516 7.50 17.96 -1.59
N ARG A 517 8.04 18.36 -0.43
CA ARG A 517 8.50 17.42 0.59
C ARG A 517 7.69 17.57 1.86
N VAL A 518 7.70 16.52 2.68
CA VAL A 518 7.19 16.58 4.04
C VAL A 518 8.30 17.07 4.96
N ASP A 519 8.08 18.20 5.63
CA ASP A 519 9.02 18.78 6.59
C ASP A 519 8.72 18.29 8.02
N MET A 520 7.46 17.96 8.32
CA MET A 520 7.05 17.48 9.63
C MET A 520 5.79 16.61 9.54
N THR A 521 5.74 15.57 10.38
CA THR A 521 4.58 14.70 10.55
C THR A 521 4.26 14.59 12.03
N VAL A 522 2.99 14.80 12.38
CA VAL A 522 2.47 14.73 13.74
C VAL A 522 1.40 13.65 13.80
N VAL A 523 1.45 12.79 14.81
CA VAL A 523 0.42 11.77 15.03
C VAL A 523 -0.10 11.88 16.46
N GLY A 524 -1.39 12.16 16.63
CA GLY A 524 -1.98 12.36 17.96
C GLY A 524 -1.31 13.48 18.78
N GLY A 525 -0.86 14.55 18.11
CA GLY A 525 -0.20 15.71 18.74
C GLY A 525 1.29 15.54 19.04
N GLU A 526 1.87 14.36 18.78
CA GLU A 526 3.30 14.12 18.95
C GLU A 526 4.03 14.25 17.61
N ILE A 527 5.14 15.00 17.59
CA ILE A 527 5.97 15.13 16.39
C ILE A 527 6.72 13.81 16.16
N ALA A 528 6.23 13.04 15.19
CA ALA A 528 6.73 11.72 14.86
C ALA A 528 7.84 11.74 13.80
N TYR A 529 7.92 12.82 13.02
CA TYR A 529 8.99 13.08 12.06
C TYR A 529 9.23 14.58 11.89
N ARG A 530 10.49 14.97 11.69
CA ARG A 530 10.94 16.32 11.34
C ARG A 530 12.20 16.19 10.48
N ARG A 531 12.22 16.85 9.33
CA ARG A 531 13.32 16.81 8.34
C ARG A 531 14.57 17.56 8.79
#